data_AF-A0A5E4A6V0-F1
#
_entry.id   AF-A0A5E4A6V0-F1
#
_cell.length_a   1.000
_cell.length_b   1.000
_cell.length_c   1.000
_cell.angle_alpha   90.00
_cell.angle_beta   90.00
_cell.angle_gamma   90.00
#
_symmetry.space_group_name_H-M   'P 1'
#
loop_
_entity.id
_entity.type
_entity.pdbx_description
1 polymer ?
#
loop_
_entity_poly.entity_id
_entity_poly.type
_entity_poly.pdbx_seq_one_letter_code
_entity_poly.pdbx_strand_id
1 'polypeptide(L)'
;MIVCTAYAHELPKYGVKVGLTNYAAAYCTGLLLACGLLNRFGMDKTYESQVEVTGDEYNVESVDGQAGAFTCYLDSGLARTTTGNKVFGALKGAVDGGLSIPHSTKRFPGYDSESKKFNAEVHRKHIMDQNVADYMHYLMEEDEDAYKKQFSQYIKNNVTPDMMEEMYKKADSAVRENPVYEKKPKRDVKKKRWNRPKMSLAQKKDWVAQKKFLRALERTAES
;
A
#
# COMPACT_ATOMS: atom_id res chain seq x y z
N MET A 1 -9.08 -17.45 0.81
CA MET A 1 -9.25 -17.14 -0.63
C MET A 1 -9.14 -15.63 -0.79
N ILE A 2 -8.39 -15.13 -1.79
CA ILE A 2 -8.25 -13.69 -2.01
C ILE A 2 -9.29 -13.24 -3.05
N VAL A 3 -10.12 -12.27 -2.69
CA VAL A 3 -11.26 -11.80 -3.51
C VAL A 3 -10.90 -10.56 -4.33
N CYS A 4 -10.16 -9.61 -3.79
CA CYS A 4 -9.67 -8.43 -4.51
C CYS A 4 -8.29 -8.07 -3.95
N THR A 5 -7.47 -7.40 -4.75
CA THR A 5 -6.15 -6.91 -4.36
C THR A 5 -5.93 -5.52 -4.95
N ALA A 6 -5.35 -4.63 -4.17
CA ALA A 6 -4.82 -3.36 -4.64
C ALA A 6 -3.38 -3.22 -4.14
N TYR A 7 -2.53 -2.56 -4.92
CA TYR A 7 -1.13 -2.33 -4.55
C TYR A 7 -0.70 -0.89 -4.83
N ALA A 8 0.14 -0.33 -3.97
CA ALA A 8 0.67 1.02 -4.16
C ALA A 8 1.47 1.18 -5.47
N HIS A 9 2.06 0.11 -6.01
CA HIS A 9 2.78 0.14 -7.29
C HIS A 9 1.85 0.30 -8.51
N GLU A 10 0.53 0.28 -8.31
CA GLU A 10 -0.47 0.56 -9.34
C GLU A 10 -0.87 2.04 -9.37
N LEU A 11 -0.71 2.77 -8.26
CA LEU A 11 -1.02 4.19 -8.15
C LEU A 11 -0.33 5.10 -9.18
N PRO A 12 0.88 4.79 -9.68
CA PRO A 12 1.47 5.55 -10.79
C PRO A 12 0.61 5.60 -12.05
N LYS A 13 -0.27 4.62 -12.28
CA LYS A 13 -1.24 4.66 -13.40
C LYS A 13 -2.30 5.75 -13.22
N TYR A 14 -2.58 6.12 -11.97
CA TYR A 14 -3.57 7.11 -11.57
C TYR A 14 -2.94 8.49 -11.29
N GLY A 15 -1.64 8.68 -11.58
CA GLY A 15 -0.96 9.97 -11.46
C GLY A 15 0.00 10.11 -10.27
N VAL A 16 -0.05 9.21 -9.28
CA VAL A 16 0.86 9.23 -8.12
C VAL A 16 2.17 8.51 -8.45
N LYS A 17 3.14 9.23 -9.00
CA LYS A 17 4.41 8.65 -9.48
C LYS A 17 5.42 8.33 -8.38
N VAL A 18 5.36 9.06 -7.27
CA VAL A 18 6.30 8.98 -6.13
C VAL A 18 5.53 8.96 -4.81
N GLY A 19 6.20 8.72 -3.69
CA GLY A 19 5.53 8.76 -2.37
C GLY A 19 4.67 7.53 -2.06
N LEU A 20 4.89 6.38 -2.71
CA LEU A 20 4.04 5.17 -2.63
C LEU A 20 3.96 4.49 -1.24
N THR A 21 4.57 5.07 -0.22
CA THR A 21 4.63 4.52 1.15
C THR A 21 4.13 5.49 2.21
N ASN A 22 3.67 6.69 1.84
CA ASN A 22 3.12 7.68 2.77
C ASN A 22 1.66 7.33 3.18
N TYR A 23 1.03 8.22 3.96
CA TYR A 23 -0.36 8.03 4.42
C TYR A 23 -1.36 8.21 3.28
N ALA A 24 -1.16 9.21 2.42
CA ALA A 24 -2.01 9.49 1.26
C ALA A 24 -2.07 8.32 0.27
N ALA A 25 -0.93 7.71 -0.08
CA ALA A 25 -0.90 6.52 -0.91
C ALA A 25 -1.61 5.34 -0.25
N ALA A 26 -1.51 5.16 1.08
CA ALA A 26 -2.26 4.13 1.78
C ALA A 26 -3.78 4.36 1.66
N TYR A 27 -4.22 5.60 1.82
CA TYR A 27 -5.62 6.01 1.59
C TYR A 27 -6.07 5.68 0.15
N CYS A 28 -5.36 6.16 -0.87
CA CYS A 28 -5.70 5.89 -2.26
C CYS A 28 -5.72 4.39 -2.58
N THR A 29 -4.81 3.58 -1.99
CA THR A 29 -4.86 2.12 -2.16
C THR A 29 -6.09 1.48 -1.52
N GLY A 30 -6.55 1.99 -0.39
CA GLY A 30 -7.78 1.55 0.25
C GLY A 30 -9.00 1.87 -0.61
N LEU A 31 -9.03 3.10 -1.15
CA LEU A 31 -10.08 3.54 -2.08
C LEU A 31 -10.11 2.67 -3.34
N LEU A 32 -8.95 2.41 -3.95
CA LEU A 32 -8.82 1.53 -5.12
C LEU A 32 -9.33 0.11 -4.83
N LEU A 33 -9.03 -0.43 -3.65
CA LEU A 33 -9.51 -1.75 -3.25
C LEU A 33 -11.04 -1.79 -3.12
N ALA A 34 -11.65 -0.78 -2.49
CA ALA A 34 -13.09 -0.69 -2.30
C ALA A 34 -13.83 -0.53 -3.63
N CYS A 35 -13.43 0.45 -4.46
CA CYS A 35 -14.04 0.66 -5.78
C CYS A 35 -13.89 -0.59 -6.67
N GLY A 36 -12.72 -1.26 -6.64
CA GLY A 36 -12.49 -2.49 -7.41
C GLY A 36 -13.34 -3.67 -6.93
N LEU A 37 -13.56 -3.78 -5.60
CA LEU A 37 -14.40 -4.81 -5.01
C LEU A 37 -15.88 -4.61 -5.37
N LEU A 38 -16.39 -3.38 -5.22
CA LEU A 38 -17.77 -3.05 -5.53
C LEU A 38 -18.08 -3.17 -7.02
N ASN A 39 -17.16 -2.75 -7.90
CA ASN A 39 -17.28 -2.96 -9.34
C ASN A 39 -17.34 -4.46 -9.68
N ARG A 40 -16.47 -5.28 -9.08
CA ARG A 40 -16.46 -6.74 -9.27
C ARG A 40 -17.78 -7.41 -8.85
N PHE A 41 -18.46 -6.87 -7.85
CA PHE A 41 -19.75 -7.38 -7.37
C PHE A 41 -20.98 -6.64 -7.94
N GLY A 42 -20.78 -5.62 -8.78
CA GLY A 42 -21.87 -4.85 -9.40
C GLY A 42 -22.66 -3.99 -8.41
N MET A 43 -22.02 -3.51 -7.34
CA MET A 43 -22.61 -2.68 -6.27
C MET A 43 -22.09 -1.24 -6.27
N ASP A 44 -21.30 -0.87 -7.28
CA ASP A 44 -20.64 0.42 -7.46
C ASP A 44 -21.61 1.60 -7.55
N LYS A 45 -22.80 1.38 -8.11
CA LYS A 45 -23.85 2.41 -8.24
C LYS A 45 -24.71 2.57 -6.97
N THR A 46 -24.75 1.56 -6.11
CA THR A 46 -25.54 1.61 -4.87
C THR A 46 -24.73 2.24 -3.74
N TYR A 47 -23.48 1.80 -3.59
CA TYR A 47 -22.59 2.26 -2.54
C TYR A 47 -21.48 3.11 -3.15
N GLU A 48 -21.87 4.30 -3.60
CA GLU A 48 -20.92 5.25 -4.17
C GLU A 48 -19.92 5.72 -3.11
N SER A 49 -18.66 5.88 -3.55
CA SER A 49 -17.62 6.44 -2.70
C SER A 49 -17.93 7.90 -2.34
N GLN A 50 -17.52 8.35 -1.16
CA GLN A 50 -17.59 9.75 -0.79
C GLN A 50 -16.78 10.60 -1.77
N VAL A 51 -17.44 11.51 -2.49
CA VAL A 51 -16.81 12.32 -3.56
C VAL A 51 -15.80 13.30 -3.00
N GLU A 52 -16.17 13.98 -1.91
CA GLU A 52 -15.31 14.95 -1.24
C GLU A 52 -14.70 14.37 0.04
N VAL A 53 -13.37 14.40 0.12
CA VAL A 53 -12.63 13.94 1.29
C VAL A 53 -12.68 15.01 2.38
N THR A 54 -13.54 14.80 3.37
CA THR A 54 -13.66 15.68 4.56
C THR A 54 -12.71 15.28 5.69
N GLY A 55 -12.29 14.01 5.73
CA GLY A 55 -11.50 13.45 6.82
C GLY A 55 -12.30 13.08 8.08
N ASP A 56 -13.61 13.33 8.08
CA ASP A 56 -14.50 13.06 9.20
C ASP A 56 -14.92 11.58 9.28
N GLU A 57 -15.58 11.18 10.36
CA GLU A 57 -16.16 9.85 10.50
C GLU A 57 -17.25 9.63 9.42
N TYR A 58 -17.14 8.52 8.70
CA TYR A 58 -18.09 8.11 7.68
C TYR A 58 -18.32 6.62 7.82
N ASN A 59 -19.57 6.18 7.84
CA ASN A 59 -19.91 4.77 7.89
C ASN A 59 -21.04 4.53 6.90
N VAL A 60 -20.84 3.56 6.00
CA VAL A 60 -21.84 3.19 5.00
C VAL A 60 -22.91 2.32 5.65
N GLU A 61 -24.16 2.76 5.55
CA GLU A 61 -25.33 2.00 5.98
C GLU A 61 -25.93 1.23 4.79
N SER A 62 -26.61 0.13 5.08
CA SER A 62 -27.31 -0.64 4.04
C SER A 62 -28.57 0.08 3.60
N VAL A 63 -28.89 0.03 2.30
CA VAL A 63 -30.08 0.67 1.74
C VAL A 63 -31.20 -0.38 1.69
N ASP A 64 -32.35 -0.06 2.27
CA ASP A 64 -33.49 -0.96 2.30
C ASP A 64 -33.94 -1.35 0.88
N GLY A 65 -34.14 -2.65 0.65
CA GLY A 65 -34.55 -3.18 -0.66
C GLY A 65 -33.44 -3.36 -1.69
N GLN A 66 -32.19 -3.01 -1.36
CA GLN A 66 -31.00 -3.32 -2.19
C GLN A 66 -30.11 -4.36 -1.50
N ALA A 67 -29.10 -4.85 -2.21
CA ALA A 67 -28.09 -5.72 -1.60
C ALA A 67 -27.37 -4.95 -0.50
N GLY A 68 -27.23 -5.52 0.70
CA GLY A 68 -26.63 -4.85 1.85
C GLY A 68 -25.15 -4.46 1.62
N ALA A 69 -24.69 -3.44 2.33
CA ALA A 69 -23.33 -2.92 2.20
C ALA A 69 -22.30 -4.01 2.50
N PHE A 70 -21.19 -4.02 1.76
CA PHE A 70 -20.19 -5.06 1.93
C PHE A 70 -19.50 -4.90 3.29
N THR A 71 -19.81 -5.77 4.24
CA THR A 71 -19.23 -5.76 5.58
C THR A 71 -17.84 -6.40 5.57
N CYS A 72 -16.84 -5.64 6.03
CA CYS A 72 -15.45 -6.04 6.11
C CYS A 72 -14.91 -5.78 7.52
N TYR A 73 -13.84 -6.47 7.90
CA TYR A 73 -13.11 -6.24 9.15
C TYR A 73 -11.64 -5.97 8.86
N LEU A 74 -11.05 -5.03 9.60
CA LEU A 74 -9.63 -4.73 9.50
C LEU A 74 -8.82 -5.76 10.28
N ASP A 75 -7.87 -6.41 9.60
CA ASP A 75 -6.81 -7.19 10.23
C ASP A 75 -5.49 -6.42 10.11
N SER A 76 -4.93 -5.99 11.25
CA SER A 76 -3.64 -5.29 11.30
C SER A 76 -2.45 -6.25 11.26
N GLY A 77 -2.67 -7.55 11.33
CA GLY A 77 -1.63 -8.56 11.52
C GLY A 77 -0.77 -8.24 12.74
N LEU A 78 0.55 -8.15 12.54
CA LEU A 78 1.52 -7.82 13.60
C LEU A 78 1.82 -6.32 13.71
N ALA A 79 1.19 -5.46 12.90
CA ALA A 79 1.41 -4.03 12.98
C ALA A 79 0.84 -3.47 14.30
N ARG A 80 1.65 -2.68 15.02
CA ARG A 80 1.18 -2.00 16.23
C ARG A 80 0.17 -0.92 15.86
N THR A 81 -1.01 -0.97 16.47
CA THR A 81 -2.12 -0.04 16.22
C THR A 81 -1.96 1.29 16.97
N THR A 82 -0.86 2.01 16.70
CA THR A 82 -0.66 3.38 17.19
C THR A 82 -1.51 4.37 16.40
N THR A 83 -1.86 5.49 17.02
CA THR A 83 -2.57 6.58 16.35
C THR A 83 -1.71 7.16 15.22
N GLY A 84 -2.33 7.40 14.06
CA GLY A 84 -1.64 7.90 12.86
C GLY A 84 -0.93 6.82 12.03
N ASN A 85 -1.10 5.54 12.34
CA ASN A 85 -0.51 4.46 11.53
C ASN A 85 -1.20 4.38 10.15
N LYS A 86 -0.42 4.17 9.09
CA LYS A 86 -0.86 4.09 7.68
C LYS A 86 -1.83 2.95 7.40
N VAL A 87 -1.85 1.90 8.23
CA VAL A 87 -2.89 0.85 8.16
C VAL A 87 -4.29 1.45 8.28
N PHE A 88 -4.44 2.52 9.07
CA PHE A 88 -5.70 3.24 9.21
C PHE A 88 -5.96 4.20 8.05
N GLY A 89 -4.93 4.64 7.31
CA GLY A 89 -5.11 5.33 6.04
C GLY A 89 -5.80 4.42 5.02
N ALA A 90 -5.32 3.19 4.87
CA ALA A 90 -5.97 2.18 4.01
C ALA A 90 -7.38 1.82 4.46
N LEU A 91 -7.61 1.72 5.78
CA LEU A 91 -8.96 1.57 6.35
C LEU A 91 -9.86 2.73 5.91
N LYS A 92 -9.42 3.97 6.11
CA LYS A 92 -10.24 5.15 5.80
C LYS A 92 -10.55 5.24 4.31
N GLY A 93 -9.58 4.95 3.45
CA GLY A 93 -9.82 4.89 2.00
C GLY A 93 -10.83 3.82 1.61
N ALA A 94 -10.79 2.65 2.27
CA ALA A 94 -11.74 1.58 2.00
C ALA A 94 -13.17 1.91 2.48
N VAL A 95 -13.29 2.60 3.62
CA VAL A 95 -14.56 3.09 4.16
C VAL A 95 -15.15 4.17 3.25
N ASP A 96 -14.36 5.18 2.90
CA ASP A 96 -14.77 6.25 1.98
C ASP A 96 -15.08 5.72 0.58
N GLY A 97 -14.49 4.57 0.21
CA GLY A 97 -14.77 3.86 -1.02
C GLY A 97 -16.06 3.02 -1.03
N GLY A 98 -16.84 3.01 0.05
CA GLY A 98 -18.17 2.36 0.08
C GLY A 98 -18.23 1.06 0.89
N LEU A 99 -17.16 0.65 1.57
CA LEU A 99 -17.19 -0.56 2.41
C LEU A 99 -17.68 -0.25 3.83
N SER A 100 -18.49 -1.15 4.38
CA SER A 100 -18.92 -1.08 5.77
C SER A 100 -17.90 -1.76 6.66
N ILE A 101 -17.01 -0.97 7.29
CA ILE A 101 -15.98 -1.47 8.20
C ILE A 101 -16.18 -0.82 9.57
N PRO A 102 -16.45 -1.58 10.64
CA PRO A 102 -16.63 -1.01 11.96
C PRO A 102 -15.30 -0.44 12.47
N HIS A 103 -15.28 0.85 12.80
CA HIS A 103 -14.09 1.54 13.26
C HIS A 103 -14.42 2.69 14.21
N SER A 104 -13.39 3.38 14.71
CA SER A 104 -13.49 4.58 15.54
C SER A 104 -12.40 5.55 15.14
N THR A 105 -12.65 6.86 15.28
CA THR A 105 -11.73 7.94 14.91
C THR A 105 -10.47 8.03 15.78
N LYS A 106 -10.40 7.30 16.90
CA LYS A 106 -9.29 7.34 17.88
C LYS A 106 -7.90 7.02 17.31
N ARG A 107 -7.83 6.29 16.20
CA ARG A 107 -6.57 5.84 15.61
C ARG A 107 -6.15 6.62 14.37
N PHE A 108 -6.98 7.54 13.89
CA PHE A 108 -6.63 8.41 12.78
C PHE A 108 -5.70 9.56 13.22
N PRO A 109 -4.85 10.07 12.32
CA PRO A 109 -4.15 11.34 12.53
C PRO A 109 -5.17 12.43 12.91
N GLY A 110 -4.82 13.29 13.87
CA GLY A 110 -5.72 14.36 14.36
C GLY A 110 -6.56 13.99 15.58
N TYR A 111 -6.47 12.75 16.09
CA TYR A 111 -7.01 12.41 17.41
C TYR A 111 -6.01 12.78 18.51
N ASP A 112 -6.45 13.58 19.48
CA ASP A 112 -5.67 13.91 20.67
C ASP A 112 -6.11 13.05 21.87
N SER A 113 -5.16 12.34 22.47
CA SER A 113 -5.41 11.45 23.61
C SER A 113 -5.74 12.18 24.90
N GLU A 114 -5.26 13.42 25.06
CA GLU A 114 -5.46 14.20 26.28
C GLU A 114 -6.86 14.82 26.31
N SER A 115 -7.21 15.57 25.26
CA SER A 115 -8.54 16.18 25.13
C SER A 115 -9.64 15.20 24.71
N LYS A 116 -9.27 14.01 24.22
CA LYS A 116 -10.17 12.98 23.65
C LYS A 116 -11.03 13.51 22.50
N LYS A 117 -10.52 14.51 21.78
CA LYS A 117 -11.18 15.12 20.62
C LYS A 117 -10.48 14.72 19.33
N PHE A 118 -11.27 14.59 18.28
CA PHE A 118 -10.81 14.32 16.93
C PHE A 118 -10.90 15.58 16.09
N ASN A 119 -9.82 15.94 15.39
CA ASN A 119 -9.79 17.03 14.44
C ASN A 119 -9.77 16.45 13.01
N ALA A 120 -10.92 16.50 12.33
CA ALA A 120 -11.08 16.04 10.96
C ALA A 120 -10.22 16.81 9.95
N GLU A 121 -9.96 18.10 10.18
CA GLU A 121 -9.12 18.90 9.29
C GLU A 121 -7.69 18.36 9.26
N VAL A 122 -7.10 18.07 10.43
CA VAL A 122 -5.75 17.48 10.53
C VAL A 122 -5.70 16.13 9.82
N HIS A 123 -6.75 15.31 9.95
CA HIS A 123 -6.83 14.04 9.23
C HIS A 123 -6.85 14.25 7.71
N ARG A 124 -7.68 15.18 7.23
CA ARG A 124 -7.76 15.55 5.81
C ARG A 124 -6.41 16.04 5.27
N LYS A 125 -5.66 16.85 6.04
CA LYS A 125 -4.31 17.28 5.67
C LYS A 125 -3.36 16.09 5.43
N HIS A 126 -3.45 15.04 6.26
CA HIS A 126 -2.64 13.83 6.08
C HIS A 126 -3.11 12.98 4.90
N ILE A 127 -4.42 12.93 4.61
CA ILE A 127 -4.96 12.23 3.44
C ILE A 127 -4.47 12.90 2.14
N MET A 128 -4.41 14.23 2.13
CA MET A 128 -3.95 15.03 0.98
C MET A 128 -2.43 15.26 0.96
N ASP A 129 -1.68 14.59 1.84
CA ASP A 129 -0.21 14.66 1.96
C ASP A 129 0.36 16.07 2.24
N GLN A 130 -0.45 16.98 2.78
CA GLN A 130 -0.03 18.36 3.08
C GLN A 130 1.11 18.39 4.12
N ASN A 131 1.13 17.46 5.06
CA ASN A 131 2.23 17.36 6.03
C ASN A 131 3.59 17.07 5.38
N VAL A 132 3.61 16.31 4.27
CA VAL A 132 4.83 16.08 3.48
C VAL A 132 5.16 17.33 2.67
N ALA A 133 4.15 18.05 2.16
CA ALA A 133 4.36 19.33 1.46
C ALA A 133 4.97 20.38 2.38
N ASP A 134 4.44 20.51 3.60
CA ASP A 134 4.96 21.41 4.63
C ASP A 134 6.42 21.07 4.97
N TYR A 135 6.76 19.77 5.05
CA TYR A 135 8.14 19.34 5.30
C TYR A 135 9.07 19.61 4.12
N MET A 136 8.56 19.50 2.88
CA MET A 136 9.31 19.91 1.70
C MET A 136 9.60 21.41 1.71
N HIS A 137 8.60 22.26 2.00
CA HIS A 137 8.75 23.71 2.13
C HIS A 137 9.77 24.07 3.22
N TYR A 138 9.65 23.47 4.40
CA TYR A 138 10.59 23.65 5.51
C TYR A 138 12.04 23.34 5.10
N LEU A 139 12.27 22.19 4.45
CA LEU A 139 13.62 21.82 4.01
C LEU A 139 14.14 22.69 2.87
N MET A 140 13.27 23.20 1.99
CA MET A 140 13.69 24.12 0.93
C MET A 140 14.21 25.45 1.50
N GLU A 141 13.65 25.92 2.61
CA GLU A 141 14.08 27.15 3.29
C GLU A 141 15.30 26.96 4.18
N GLU A 142 15.37 25.86 4.94
CA GLU A 142 16.39 25.63 5.95
C GLU A 142 17.65 24.89 5.44
N ASP A 143 17.49 23.88 4.59
CA ASP A 143 18.59 23.03 4.13
C ASP A 143 18.29 22.39 2.76
N GLU A 144 18.69 23.11 1.71
CA GLU A 144 18.49 22.67 0.32
C GLU A 144 19.21 21.36 -0.02
N ASP A 145 20.33 21.05 0.64
CA ASP A 145 21.07 19.81 0.41
C ASP A 145 20.35 18.60 1.02
N ALA A 146 19.78 18.77 2.22
CA ALA A 146 18.89 17.78 2.82
C ALA A 146 17.61 17.59 1.98
N TYR A 147 17.03 18.68 1.43
CA TYR A 147 15.90 18.61 0.52
C TYR A 147 16.22 17.76 -0.71
N LYS A 148 17.33 18.05 -1.41
CA LYS A 148 17.79 17.29 -2.58
C LYS A 148 18.02 15.82 -2.25
N LYS A 149 18.58 15.52 -1.08
CA LYS A 149 18.83 14.15 -0.63
C LYS A 149 17.53 13.38 -0.36
N GLN A 150 16.63 13.96 0.42
CA GLN A 150 15.39 13.32 0.87
C GLN A 150 14.37 13.20 -0.27
N PHE A 151 14.20 14.25 -1.07
CA PHE A 151 13.17 14.38 -2.10
C PHE A 151 13.72 14.28 -3.53
N SER A 152 14.90 13.70 -3.73
CA SER A 152 15.53 13.49 -5.05
C SER A 152 14.59 12.93 -6.13
N GLN A 153 13.74 11.96 -5.78
CA GLN A 153 12.78 11.38 -6.72
C GLN A 153 11.60 12.31 -7.03
N TYR A 154 11.20 13.18 -6.10
CA TYR A 154 10.16 14.17 -6.34
C TYR A 154 10.67 15.22 -7.34
N ILE A 155 11.89 15.71 -7.14
CA ILE A 155 12.57 16.62 -8.06
C ILE A 155 12.68 15.98 -9.46
N LYS A 156 13.11 14.72 -9.53
CA LYS A 156 13.23 13.98 -10.80
C LYS A 156 11.90 13.85 -11.55
N ASN A 157 10.78 13.76 -10.84
CA ASN A 157 9.45 13.61 -11.43
C ASN A 157 8.67 14.93 -11.52
N ASN A 158 9.31 16.06 -11.24
CA ASN A 158 8.72 17.41 -11.24
C ASN A 158 7.48 17.53 -10.33
N VAL A 159 7.54 16.93 -9.14
CA VAL A 159 6.49 17.06 -8.12
C VAL A 159 6.90 18.14 -7.13
N THR A 160 6.18 19.26 -7.14
CA THR A 160 6.36 20.36 -6.18
C THR A 160 5.42 20.20 -4.99
N PRO A 161 5.71 20.84 -3.84
CA PRO A 161 4.87 20.75 -2.65
C PRO A 161 3.42 21.19 -2.91
N ASP A 162 3.24 22.30 -3.62
CA ASP A 162 1.93 22.89 -3.90
C ASP A 162 1.05 22.03 -4.82
N MET A 163 1.68 21.19 -5.65
CA MET A 163 0.97 20.30 -6.58
C MET A 163 0.53 18.97 -5.91
N MET A 164 0.98 18.66 -4.69
CA MET A 164 0.71 17.35 -4.08
C MET A 164 -0.76 17.11 -3.78
N GLU A 165 -1.48 18.11 -3.26
CA GLU A 165 -2.91 17.98 -2.98
C GLU A 165 -3.70 17.74 -4.29
N GLU A 166 -3.39 18.48 -5.35
CA GLU A 166 -4.05 18.33 -6.64
C GLU A 166 -3.73 16.96 -7.28
N MET A 167 -2.50 16.46 -7.11
CA MET A 167 -2.08 15.14 -7.57
C MET A 167 -2.93 14.03 -6.95
N TYR A 168 -3.15 14.06 -5.62
CA TYR A 168 -3.97 13.06 -4.95
C TYR A 168 -5.46 13.19 -5.26
N LYS A 169 -6.00 14.41 -5.36
CA LYS A 169 -7.40 14.61 -5.82
C LYS A 169 -7.64 14.02 -7.22
N LYS A 170 -6.72 14.26 -8.16
CA LYS A 170 -6.78 13.68 -9.51
C LYS A 170 -6.69 12.16 -9.47
N ALA A 171 -5.83 11.61 -8.61
CA ALA A 171 -5.71 10.17 -8.43
C ALA A 171 -6.98 9.54 -7.88
N ASP A 172 -7.60 10.15 -6.87
CA ASP A 172 -8.86 9.66 -6.30
C ASP A 172 -10.00 9.68 -7.32
N SER A 173 -10.11 10.73 -8.15
CA SER A 173 -11.08 10.77 -9.25
C SER A 173 -10.80 9.67 -10.29
N ALA A 174 -9.55 9.52 -10.72
CA ALA A 174 -9.18 8.50 -11.71
C ALA A 174 -9.39 7.07 -11.21
N VAL A 175 -9.20 6.83 -9.90
CA VAL A 175 -9.48 5.54 -9.25
C VAL A 175 -10.97 5.22 -9.27
N ARG A 176 -11.84 6.21 -8.99
CA ARG A 176 -13.30 6.03 -9.05
C ARG A 176 -13.78 5.73 -10.47
N GLU A 177 -13.21 6.39 -11.47
CA GLU A 177 -13.56 6.18 -12.88
C GLU A 177 -13.13 4.80 -13.39
N ASN A 178 -11.91 4.37 -13.08
CA ASN A 178 -11.33 3.13 -13.62
C ASN A 178 -10.67 2.26 -12.53
N PRO A 179 -11.46 1.58 -11.68
CA PRO A 179 -10.92 0.76 -10.58
C PRO A 179 -10.44 -0.64 -11.02
N VAL A 180 -10.51 -0.96 -12.31
CA VAL A 180 -10.27 -2.32 -12.83
C VAL A 180 -8.78 -2.60 -12.97
N TYR A 181 -8.33 -3.70 -12.35
CA TYR A 181 -6.96 -4.18 -12.51
C TYR A 181 -6.73 -4.89 -13.85
N GLU A 182 -5.87 -4.29 -14.67
CA GLU A 182 -5.38 -4.92 -15.90
C GLU A 182 -4.13 -5.78 -15.66
N LYS A 183 -4.25 -7.08 -15.96
CA LYS A 183 -3.12 -8.02 -15.90
C LYS A 183 -2.10 -7.72 -16.99
N LYS A 184 -0.83 -7.61 -16.62
CA LYS A 184 0.27 -7.50 -17.59
C LYS A 184 0.32 -8.74 -18.50
N PRO A 185 0.57 -8.57 -19.80
CA PRO A 185 0.71 -9.69 -20.72
C PRO A 185 1.88 -10.58 -20.30
N LYS A 186 1.71 -11.90 -20.47
CA LYS A 186 2.77 -12.87 -20.20
C LYS A 186 3.91 -12.65 -21.21
N ARG A 187 5.14 -12.56 -20.72
CA ARG A 187 6.33 -12.47 -21.57
C ARG A 187 6.86 -13.86 -21.88
N ASP A 188 7.15 -14.12 -23.14
CA ASP A 188 7.85 -15.34 -23.55
C ASP A 188 9.35 -15.20 -23.25
N VAL A 189 9.79 -15.87 -22.18
CA VAL A 189 11.18 -15.83 -21.71
C VAL A 189 11.77 -17.23 -21.69
N LYS A 190 12.97 -17.40 -22.24
CA LYS A 190 13.74 -18.65 -22.12
C LYS A 190 14.05 -18.92 -20.64
N LYS A 191 13.51 -20.02 -20.10
CA LYS A 191 13.67 -20.36 -18.67
C LYS A 191 15.10 -20.82 -18.39
N LYS A 192 15.85 -20.03 -17.62
CA LYS A 192 17.14 -20.42 -17.04
C LYS A 192 16.95 -20.89 -15.61
N ARG A 193 17.64 -21.98 -15.22
CA ARG A 193 17.67 -22.44 -13.84
C ARG A 193 18.72 -21.65 -13.06
N TRP A 194 18.29 -20.93 -12.04
CA TRP A 194 19.18 -20.15 -11.16
C TRP A 194 19.65 -20.95 -9.94
N ASN A 195 18.85 -21.91 -9.49
CA ASN A 195 19.14 -22.70 -8.30
C ASN A 195 19.83 -24.02 -8.65
N ARG A 196 20.74 -24.46 -7.79
CA ARG A 196 21.41 -25.76 -7.95
C ARG A 196 20.40 -26.90 -8.10
N PRO A 197 20.63 -27.84 -9.03
CA PRO A 197 19.84 -29.06 -9.10
C PRO A 197 20.02 -29.90 -7.84
N LYS A 198 18.92 -30.54 -7.41
CA LYS A 198 18.98 -31.54 -6.35
C LYS A 198 19.85 -32.68 -6.87
N MET A 199 20.95 -32.97 -6.18
CA MET A 199 21.81 -34.12 -6.53
C MET A 199 20.99 -35.41 -6.49
N SER A 200 21.23 -36.27 -7.46
CA SER A 200 20.64 -37.61 -7.50
C SER A 200 21.13 -38.45 -6.33
N LEU A 201 20.41 -39.53 -6.00
CA LEU A 201 20.83 -40.45 -4.93
C LEU A 201 22.20 -41.07 -5.23
N ALA A 202 22.45 -41.45 -6.48
CA ALA A 202 23.74 -41.98 -6.92
C ALA A 202 24.86 -40.96 -6.70
N GLN A 203 24.69 -39.72 -7.18
CA GLN A 203 25.65 -38.64 -6.97
C GLN A 203 25.97 -38.41 -5.48
N LYS A 204 24.97 -38.49 -4.60
CA LYS A 204 25.18 -38.37 -3.16
C LYS A 204 25.98 -39.55 -2.58
N LYS A 205 25.67 -40.78 -2.99
CA LYS A 205 26.38 -41.99 -2.53
C LYS A 205 27.84 -41.98 -3.00
N ASP A 206 28.07 -41.67 -4.27
CA ASP A 206 29.40 -41.61 -4.86
C ASP A 206 30.25 -40.51 -4.21
N TRP A 207 29.65 -39.34 -3.95
CA TRP A 207 30.33 -38.26 -3.24
C TRP A 207 30.79 -38.65 -1.83
N VAL A 208 29.95 -39.39 -1.08
CA VAL A 208 30.34 -39.89 0.24
C VAL A 208 31.47 -40.92 0.13
N ALA A 209 31.38 -41.85 -0.83
CA ALA A 209 32.40 -42.86 -1.06
C ALA A 209 33.75 -42.22 -1.44
N GLN A 210 33.76 -41.29 -2.40
CA GLN A 210 34.94 -40.52 -2.81
C GLN A 210 35.56 -39.76 -1.64
N LYS A 211 34.75 -39.08 -0.81
CA LYS A 211 35.26 -38.38 0.38
C LYS A 211 35.87 -39.31 1.42
N LYS A 212 35.30 -40.50 1.63
CA LYS A 212 35.86 -41.50 2.56
C LYS A 212 37.20 -42.02 2.04
N PHE A 213 37.30 -42.32 0.75
CA PHE A 213 38.52 -42.80 0.12
C PHE A 213 39.67 -41.78 0.20
N LEU A 214 39.40 -40.52 -0.18
CA LEU A 214 40.40 -39.44 -0.12
C LEU A 214 40.96 -39.24 1.30
N ARG A 215 40.10 -39.19 2.31
CA ARG A 215 40.51 -39.07 3.72
C ARG A 215 41.34 -40.25 4.21
N ALA A 216 41.11 -41.46 3.71
CA ALA A 216 41.89 -42.63 4.07
C ALA A 216 43.32 -42.54 3.51
N LEU A 217 43.47 -42.08 2.25
CA LEU A 217 44.77 -41.85 1.62
C LEU A 217 45.58 -40.76 2.33
N GLU A 218 44.95 -39.64 2.71
CA GLU A 218 45.60 -38.55 3.47
C GLU A 218 46.22 -39.09 4.78
N ARG A 219 45.47 -39.89 5.53
CA ARG A 219 45.96 -40.50 6.79
C ARG A 219 47.15 -41.42 6.59
N THR A 220 47.16 -42.21 5.51
CA THR A 220 48.28 -43.10 5.21
C THR A 220 49.52 -42.37 4.70
N ALA A 221 49.37 -41.15 4.18
CA ALA A 221 50.48 -40.33 3.70
C ALA A 221 51.09 -39.45 4.81
N GLU A 222 50.32 -39.13 5.86
CA GLU A 222 50.79 -38.43 7.07
C GLU A 222 51.43 -39.35 8.12
N SER A 223 51.40 -40.67 7.90
CA SER A 223 52.01 -41.70 8.77
C SER A 223 53.35 -42.18 8.21
#